data_AF-A0AA92NTE2-F1
#
_entry.id   AF-A0AA92NTE2-F1
#
_cell.length_a   1.000
_cell.length_b   1.000
_cell.length_c   1.000
_cell.angle_alpha   90.00
_cell.angle_beta   90.00
_cell.angle_gamma   90.00
#
_symmetry.space_group_name_H-M   'P 1'
#
loop_
_entity.id
_entity.type
_entity.pdbx_description
1 polymer ?
#
loop_
_entity_poly.entity_id
_entity_poly.type
_entity_poly.pdbx_seq_one_letter_code
_entity_poly.pdbx_strand_id
1 'polypeptide(L)'
;MRADTIDKFKAYFGLGSMIVIVGTMTLAVIDAFIDIKRDLLIAGIGFLGSIIGGAITLIGVNITLKNQYREEFFKSYPEKRKASVLVDRILNDALYDFEEKYEDDDKEELESAISIFLEQEEMLLEKASKISVSHFELVFDFIEYTKKVHTISVHQEEINNGTQFRGLDETDIEQCFGVMYKITEYISRLNHRLSDYYEEIAPFKRHY
;
A
#
# COMPACT_ATOMS: atom_id res chain seq x y z
N MET A 1 7.26 25.60 -7.19
CA MET A 1 8.02 24.81 -8.19
C MET A 1 7.89 23.35 -7.79
N ARG A 2 7.30 22.49 -8.62
CA ARG A 2 6.90 21.12 -8.24
C ARG A 2 8.14 20.27 -7.94
N ALA A 3 8.11 19.43 -6.91
CA ALA A 3 9.20 18.52 -6.52
C ALA A 3 9.73 17.70 -7.71
N ASP A 4 8.83 17.33 -8.63
CA ASP A 4 9.10 16.61 -9.87
C ASP A 4 10.04 17.39 -10.85
N THR A 5 10.08 18.73 -10.77
CA THR A 5 11.03 19.55 -11.56
C THR A 5 12.43 19.53 -10.95
N ILE A 6 12.53 19.45 -9.62
CA ILE A 6 13.80 19.41 -8.89
C ILE A 6 14.46 18.04 -9.09
N ASP A 7 13.70 16.95 -9.07
CA ASP A 7 14.25 15.61 -9.27
C ASP A 7 14.72 15.37 -10.71
N LYS A 8 13.97 15.88 -11.70
CA LYS A 8 14.44 15.91 -13.10
C LYS A 8 15.71 16.75 -13.23
N PHE A 9 15.77 17.92 -12.60
CA PHE A 9 16.98 18.76 -12.62
C PHE A 9 18.18 18.06 -11.98
N LYS A 10 18.02 17.39 -10.83
CA LYS A 10 19.09 16.60 -10.20
C LYS A 10 19.57 15.47 -11.10
N ALA A 11 18.66 14.77 -11.79
CA ALA A 11 19.02 13.72 -12.74
C ALA A 11 19.81 14.28 -13.93
N TYR A 12 19.36 15.38 -14.54
CA TYR A 12 20.07 16.03 -15.65
C TYR A 12 21.41 16.64 -15.20
N PHE A 13 21.48 17.22 -14.00
CA PHE A 13 22.70 17.77 -13.43
C PHE A 13 23.71 16.67 -13.11
N GLY A 14 23.27 15.56 -12.52
CA GLY A 14 24.11 14.39 -12.27
C GLY A 14 24.68 13.82 -13.57
N LEU A 15 23.84 13.67 -14.60
CA LEU A 15 24.25 13.17 -15.91
C LEU A 15 25.22 14.15 -16.61
N GLY A 16 24.94 15.46 -16.55
CA GLY A 16 25.82 16.50 -17.08
C GLY A 16 27.18 16.52 -16.37
N SER A 17 27.19 16.47 -15.04
CA SER A 17 28.43 16.41 -14.25
C SER A 17 29.23 15.15 -14.53
N MET A 18 28.57 14.00 -14.72
CA MET A 18 29.24 12.75 -15.06
C MET A 18 29.89 12.85 -16.44
N ILE A 19 29.19 13.39 -17.44
CA ILE A 19 29.76 13.59 -18.78
C ILE A 19 30.97 14.53 -18.73
N VAL A 20 30.90 15.62 -17.95
CA VAL A 20 32.02 16.56 -17.79
C VAL A 20 33.20 15.91 -17.07
N ILE A 21 32.98 15.19 -15.98
CA ILE A 21 34.04 14.48 -15.24
C ILE A 21 34.68 13.40 -16.11
N VAL A 22 33.86 12.61 -16.79
CA VAL A 22 34.32 11.56 -17.69
C VAL A 22 35.08 12.17 -18.87
N GLY A 23 34.56 13.25 -19.48
CA GLY A 23 35.22 13.95 -20.58
C GLY A 23 36.54 14.58 -20.18
N THR A 24 36.61 15.23 -19.02
CA THR A 24 37.84 15.83 -18.49
C THR A 24 38.88 14.78 -18.10
N MET A 25 38.48 13.67 -17.46
CA MET A 25 39.36 12.53 -17.23
C MET A 25 39.85 11.91 -18.54
N THR A 26 38.99 11.80 -19.55
CA THR A 26 39.36 11.28 -20.87
C THR A 26 40.40 12.18 -21.53
N LEU A 27 40.19 13.50 -21.52
CA LEU A 27 41.14 14.45 -22.08
C LEU A 27 42.47 14.44 -21.32
N ALA A 28 42.44 14.35 -19.99
CA ALA A 28 43.65 14.25 -19.17
C ALA A 28 44.42 12.94 -19.44
N VAL A 29 43.71 11.83 -19.68
CA VAL A 29 44.31 10.56 -20.11
C VAL A 29 44.83 10.66 -21.54
N ILE A 30 44.15 11.34 -22.46
CA ILE A 30 44.68 11.55 -23.82
C ILE A 30 45.98 12.36 -23.75
N ASP A 31 46.00 13.48 -23.03
CA ASP A 31 47.19 14.34 -22.89
C ASP A 31 48.36 13.59 -22.22
N ALA A 32 48.08 12.81 -21.18
CA ALA A 32 49.11 12.02 -20.49
C ALA A 32 49.67 10.86 -21.33
N PHE A 33 48.99 10.46 -22.41
CA PHE A 33 49.34 9.32 -23.25
C PHE A 33 49.58 9.69 -24.73
N ILE A 34 49.75 10.98 -25.07
CA ILE A 34 50.04 11.44 -26.45
C ILE A 34 51.29 10.78 -27.06
N ASP A 35 52.22 10.25 -26.25
CA ASP A 35 53.39 9.49 -26.72
C ASP A 35 53.13 7.99 -26.97
N ILE A 36 51.96 7.46 -26.59
CA ILE A 36 51.62 6.03 -26.61
C ILE A 36 50.55 5.75 -27.67
N LYS A 37 51.01 5.09 -28.74
CA LYS A 37 50.31 4.42 -29.86
C LYS A 37 48.77 4.52 -29.91
N ARG A 38 48.29 4.93 -31.11
CA ARG A 38 46.91 4.98 -31.64
C ARG A 38 45.93 3.92 -31.11
N ASP A 39 46.39 2.70 -30.82
CA ASP A 39 45.57 1.60 -30.30
C ASP A 39 45.02 1.85 -28.88
N LEU A 40 45.78 2.55 -28.02
CA LEU A 40 45.34 2.91 -26.67
C LEU A 40 44.19 3.93 -26.70
N LEU A 41 44.25 4.88 -27.64
CA LEU A 41 43.22 5.89 -27.83
C LEU A 41 41.91 5.26 -28.32
N ILE A 42 42.00 4.30 -29.26
CA ILE A 42 40.84 3.53 -29.73
C ILE A 42 40.24 2.70 -28.59
N ALA A 43 41.07 2.05 -27.77
CA ALA A 43 40.60 1.30 -26.60
C ALA A 43 39.91 2.20 -25.56
N GLY A 44 40.44 3.40 -25.31
CA GLY A 44 39.85 4.40 -24.42
C GLY A 44 38.47 4.88 -24.87
N ILE A 45 38.32 5.18 -26.16
CA ILE A 45 37.01 5.55 -26.74
C ILE A 45 36.02 4.39 -26.64
N GLY A 46 36.45 3.15 -26.89
CA GLY A 46 35.61 1.96 -26.75
C GLY A 46 35.13 1.73 -25.32
N PHE A 47 36.01 1.94 -24.34
CA PHE A 47 35.68 1.85 -22.91
C PHE A 47 34.68 2.94 -22.49
N LEU A 48 34.83 4.16 -22.97
CA LEU A 48 33.88 5.25 -22.69
C LEU A 48 32.53 5.04 -23.36
N GLY A 49 32.54 4.59 -24.61
CA GLY A 49 31.34 4.22 -25.34
C GLY A 49 30.55 3.12 -24.63
N SER A 50 31.23 2.15 -24.03
CA SER A 50 30.56 1.09 -23.25
C SER A 50 29.98 1.60 -21.93
N ILE A 51 30.64 2.53 -21.23
CA ILE A 51 30.10 3.16 -20.01
C ILE A 51 28.86 3.98 -20.34
N ILE A 52 28.92 4.84 -21.36
CA ILE A 52 27.78 5.69 -21.76
C ILE A 52 26.63 4.81 -22.26
N GLY A 53 26.92 3.79 -23.08
CA GLY A 53 25.94 2.83 -23.56
C GLY A 53 25.27 2.06 -22.41
N GLY A 54 26.05 1.62 -21.42
CA GLY A 54 25.55 0.98 -20.20
C GLY A 54 24.63 1.90 -19.38
N ALA A 55 25.01 3.16 -19.19
CA ALA A 55 24.21 4.14 -18.46
C ALA A 55 22.87 4.45 -19.16
N ILE A 56 22.89 4.65 -20.49
CA ILE A 56 21.66 4.85 -21.28
C ILE A 56 20.75 3.63 -21.18
N THR A 57 21.32 2.43 -21.25
CA THR A 57 20.55 1.17 -21.12
C THR A 57 19.88 1.07 -19.76
N LEU A 58 20.58 1.38 -18.67
CA LEU A 58 20.01 1.39 -17.31
C LEU A 58 18.87 2.41 -17.16
N ILE A 59 19.03 3.61 -17.74
CA ILE A 59 17.96 4.62 -17.77
C ILE A 59 16.75 4.09 -18.54
N GLY A 60 16.97 3.49 -19.70
CA GLY A 60 15.91 2.88 -20.52
C GLY A 60 15.16 1.79 -19.78
N VAL A 61 15.87 0.86 -19.12
CA VAL A 61 15.26 -0.20 -18.31
C VAL A 61 14.43 0.37 -17.16
N ASN A 62 14.94 1.37 -16.44
CA ASN A 62 14.21 1.99 -15.33
C ASN A 62 12.93 2.70 -15.80
N ILE A 63 12.97 3.38 -16.96
CA ILE A 63 11.78 4.00 -17.56
C ILE A 63 10.76 2.92 -17.93
N THR A 64 11.20 1.84 -18.59
CA THR A 64 10.32 0.72 -18.98
C THR A 64 9.66 0.08 -17.77
N LEU A 65 10.41 -0.21 -16.72
CA LEU A 65 9.87 -0.77 -15.47
C LEU A 65 8.84 0.18 -14.84
N LYS A 66 9.14 1.48 -14.73
CA LYS A 66 8.18 2.46 -14.20
C LYS A 66 6.88 2.53 -15.01
N ASN A 67 6.98 2.43 -16.33
CA ASN A 67 5.80 2.42 -17.19
C ASN A 67 4.98 1.14 -17.03
N GLN A 68 5.63 -0.03 -16.94
CA GLN A 68 4.96 -1.30 -16.68
C GLN A 68 4.18 -1.27 -15.36
N TYR A 69 4.81 -0.83 -14.26
CA TYR A 69 4.13 -0.70 -12.96
C TYR A 69 2.94 0.24 -13.01
N ARG A 70 3.06 1.36 -13.73
CA ARG A 70 1.97 2.32 -13.90
C ARG A 70 0.81 1.73 -14.70
N GLU A 71 1.09 1.01 -15.78
CA GLU A 71 0.06 0.38 -16.61
C GLU A 71 -0.69 -0.70 -15.82
N GLU A 72 0.03 -1.57 -15.11
CA GLU A 72 -0.53 -2.57 -14.21
C GLU A 72 -1.39 -1.94 -13.11
N PHE A 73 -0.95 -0.82 -12.54
CA PHE A 73 -1.75 -0.08 -11.57
C PHE A 73 -3.04 0.44 -12.19
N PHE A 74 -2.98 1.11 -13.35
CA PHE A 74 -4.19 1.63 -13.99
C PHE A 74 -5.18 0.54 -14.39
N LYS A 75 -4.68 -0.64 -14.76
CA LYS A 75 -5.49 -1.80 -15.10
C LYS A 75 -6.20 -2.36 -13.86
N SER A 76 -5.50 -2.46 -12.72
CA SER A 76 -6.05 -3.02 -11.48
C SER A 76 -6.81 -2.03 -10.61
N TYR A 77 -6.59 -0.72 -10.77
CA TYR A 77 -7.17 0.32 -9.91
C TYR A 77 -8.71 0.30 -9.82
N PRO A 78 -9.49 0.18 -10.92
CA PRO A 78 -10.94 0.19 -10.82
C PRO A 78 -11.50 -0.95 -9.96
N GLU A 79 -10.90 -2.14 -10.07
CA GLU A 79 -11.30 -3.29 -9.27
C GLU A 79 -10.91 -3.10 -7.80
N LYS A 80 -9.67 -2.65 -7.56
CA LYS A 80 -9.18 -2.31 -6.21
C LYS A 80 -10.06 -1.27 -5.54
N ARG A 81 -10.45 -0.20 -6.26
CA ARG A 81 -11.30 0.87 -5.72
C ARG A 81 -12.70 0.38 -5.39
N LYS A 82 -13.30 -0.44 -6.25
CA LYS A 82 -14.63 -1.03 -5.97
C LYS A 82 -14.60 -1.94 -4.74
N ALA A 83 -13.57 -2.80 -4.63
CA ALA A 83 -13.40 -3.67 -3.48
C ALA A 83 -13.15 -2.87 -2.19
N SER A 84 -12.29 -1.86 -2.26
CA SER A 84 -11.96 -0.93 -1.18
C SER A 84 -13.19 -0.22 -0.61
N VAL A 85 -14.02 0.39 -1.47
CA VAL A 85 -15.24 1.07 -1.05
C VAL A 85 -16.27 0.10 -0.45
N LEU A 86 -16.35 -1.13 -0.98
CA LEU A 86 -17.27 -2.14 -0.45
C LEU A 86 -16.85 -2.60 0.94
N VAL A 87 -15.58 -2.96 1.11
CA VAL A 87 -15.02 -3.41 2.41
C VAL A 87 -15.19 -2.31 3.46
N ASP A 88 -14.79 -1.07 3.13
CA ASP A 88 -14.91 0.08 4.02
C ASP A 88 -16.34 0.31 4.49
N ARG A 89 -17.31 0.22 3.57
CA ARG A 89 -18.72 0.38 3.90
C ARG A 89 -19.19 -0.71 4.86
N ILE A 90 -18.96 -1.98 4.52
CA ILE A 90 -19.46 -3.10 5.33
C ILE A 90 -18.88 -3.05 6.75
N LEU A 91 -17.59 -2.75 6.91
CA LEU A 91 -16.97 -2.67 8.22
C LEU A 91 -17.48 -1.51 9.06
N ASN A 92 -17.70 -0.34 8.45
CA ASN A 92 -18.25 0.82 9.16
C ASN A 92 -19.72 0.59 9.53
N ASP A 93 -20.53 0.07 8.61
CA ASP A 93 -21.95 -0.24 8.86
C ASP A 93 -22.07 -1.27 9.98
N ALA A 94 -21.25 -2.33 9.97
CA ALA A 94 -21.23 -3.34 11.03
C ALA A 94 -20.78 -2.76 12.37
N LEU A 95 -19.71 -1.95 12.40
CA LEU A 95 -19.23 -1.35 13.64
C LEU A 95 -20.28 -0.44 14.28
N TYR A 96 -20.97 0.37 13.47
CA TYR A 96 -22.07 1.21 13.94
C TYR A 96 -23.23 0.39 14.49
N ASP A 97 -23.66 -0.65 13.77
CA ASP A 97 -24.76 -1.54 14.19
C ASP A 97 -24.42 -2.29 15.49
N PHE A 98 -23.17 -2.72 15.67
CA PHE A 98 -22.73 -3.37 16.91
C PHE A 98 -22.69 -2.42 18.09
N GLU A 99 -22.24 -1.18 17.89
CA GLU A 99 -22.18 -0.18 18.95
C GLU A 99 -23.58 0.23 19.39
N GLU A 100 -24.48 0.52 18.45
CA GLU A 100 -25.88 0.87 18.74
C GLU A 100 -26.56 -0.20 19.62
N LYS A 101 -26.45 -1.47 19.22
CA LYS A 101 -27.05 -2.59 19.97
C LYS A 101 -26.38 -2.85 21.31
N TYR A 102 -25.07 -2.60 21.41
CA TYR A 102 -24.34 -2.70 22.67
C TYR A 102 -24.75 -1.59 23.65
N GLU A 103 -24.90 -0.34 23.17
CA GLU A 103 -25.33 0.80 23.99
C GLU A 103 -26.78 0.64 24.49
N ASP A 104 -27.63 0.01 23.70
CA ASP A 104 -29.02 -0.30 24.07
C ASP A 104 -29.16 -1.47 25.06
N ASP A 105 -28.04 -2.13 25.44
CA ASP A 105 -28.00 -3.37 26.25
C ASP A 105 -28.86 -4.51 25.64
N ASP A 106 -29.06 -4.50 24.32
CA ASP A 106 -29.79 -5.55 23.59
C ASP A 106 -28.83 -6.64 23.10
N LYS A 107 -28.53 -7.57 23.99
CA LYS A 107 -27.55 -8.64 23.76
C LYS A 107 -27.98 -9.61 22.66
N GLU A 108 -29.28 -9.91 22.55
CA GLU A 108 -29.81 -10.83 21.53
C GLU A 108 -29.67 -10.21 20.13
N GLU A 109 -30.02 -8.92 19.99
CA GLU A 109 -29.84 -8.21 18.73
C GLU A 109 -28.36 -8.06 18.37
N LEU A 110 -27.49 -7.76 19.34
CA LEU A 110 -26.04 -7.68 19.13
C LEU A 110 -25.46 -9.01 18.65
N GLU A 111 -25.84 -10.13 19.27
CA GLU A 111 -25.41 -11.45 18.84
C GLU A 111 -25.87 -11.78 17.42
N SER A 112 -27.13 -11.46 17.11
CA SER A 112 -27.70 -11.64 15.78
C SER A 112 -26.94 -10.82 14.74
N ALA A 113 -26.66 -9.55 15.03
CA ALA A 113 -25.90 -8.65 14.18
C ALA A 113 -24.50 -9.20 13.86
N ILE A 114 -23.78 -9.64 14.91
CA ILE A 114 -22.45 -10.22 14.75
C ILE A 114 -22.51 -11.49 13.91
N SER A 115 -23.48 -12.36 14.16
CA SER A 115 -23.64 -13.61 13.40
C SER A 115 -23.86 -13.34 11.91
N ILE A 116 -24.75 -12.40 11.57
CA ILE A 116 -25.03 -11.97 10.19
C ILE A 116 -23.77 -11.38 9.53
N PHE A 117 -22.97 -10.62 10.28
CA PHE A 117 -21.71 -10.08 9.77
C PHE A 117 -20.69 -11.19 9.49
N LEU A 118 -20.55 -12.16 10.39
CA LEU A 118 -19.59 -13.26 10.27
C LEU A 118 -19.91 -14.20 9.09
N GLU A 119 -21.17 -14.30 8.66
CA GLU A 119 -21.53 -14.99 7.40
C GLU A 119 -20.85 -14.39 6.16
N GLN A 120 -20.38 -13.13 6.23
CA GLN A 120 -19.70 -12.43 5.14
C GLN A 120 -18.16 -12.55 5.20
N GLU A 121 -17.60 -13.30 6.15
CA GLU A 121 -16.15 -13.43 6.38
C GLU A 121 -15.37 -13.78 5.11
N GLU A 122 -15.74 -14.86 4.42
CA GLU A 122 -15.03 -15.35 3.23
C GLU A 122 -14.99 -14.28 2.13
N MET A 123 -16.14 -13.62 1.90
CA MET A 123 -16.27 -12.57 0.91
C MET A 123 -15.43 -11.34 1.27
N LEU A 124 -15.47 -10.89 2.51
CA LEU A 124 -14.69 -9.74 2.98
C LEU A 124 -13.19 -9.98 2.81
N LEU A 125 -12.70 -11.15 3.22
CA LEU A 125 -11.30 -11.55 3.07
C LEU A 125 -10.89 -11.65 1.60
N GLU A 126 -11.73 -12.24 0.74
CA GLU A 126 -11.49 -12.30 -0.70
C GLU A 126 -11.37 -10.89 -1.30
N LYS A 127 -12.29 -9.97 -0.97
CA LYS A 127 -12.23 -8.58 -1.45
C LYS A 127 -11.02 -7.83 -0.92
N ALA A 128 -10.69 -7.98 0.35
CA ALA A 128 -9.55 -7.33 0.98
C ALA A 128 -8.22 -7.75 0.31
N SER A 129 -8.07 -9.04 0.00
CA SER A 129 -6.89 -9.59 -0.68
C SER A 129 -6.63 -8.97 -2.06
N LYS A 130 -7.69 -8.55 -2.77
CA LYS A 130 -7.58 -7.91 -4.09
C LYS A 130 -7.05 -6.48 -4.00
N ILE A 131 -7.19 -5.82 -2.85
CA ILE A 131 -6.75 -4.43 -2.64
C ILE A 131 -5.25 -4.41 -2.34
N SER A 132 -4.86 -4.99 -1.21
CA SER A 132 -3.47 -5.16 -0.77
C SER A 132 -3.39 -6.14 0.41
N VAL A 133 -2.18 -6.64 0.68
CA VAL A 133 -1.90 -7.49 1.86
C VAL A 133 -2.29 -6.80 3.17
N SER A 134 -1.98 -5.51 3.32
CA SER A 134 -2.33 -4.76 4.53
C SER A 134 -3.85 -4.64 4.74
N HIS A 135 -4.66 -4.53 3.67
CA HIS A 135 -6.11 -4.57 3.83
C HIS A 135 -6.57 -5.93 4.32
N PHE A 136 -6.03 -7.02 3.75
CA PHE A 136 -6.36 -8.37 4.18
C PHE A 136 -6.07 -8.58 5.68
N GLU A 137 -4.88 -8.20 6.15
CA GLU A 137 -4.49 -8.32 7.56
C GLU A 137 -5.44 -7.54 8.48
N LEU A 138 -5.77 -6.30 8.13
CA LEU A 138 -6.66 -5.45 8.92
C LEU A 138 -8.09 -5.99 8.97
N VAL A 139 -8.63 -6.47 7.84
CA VAL A 139 -9.96 -7.07 7.80
C VAL A 139 -10.00 -8.37 8.59
N PHE A 140 -8.95 -9.19 8.47
CA PHE A 140 -8.80 -10.41 9.27
C PHE A 140 -8.79 -10.09 10.77
N ASP A 141 -7.98 -9.11 11.20
CA ASP A 141 -7.95 -8.68 12.60
C ASP A 141 -9.33 -8.20 13.07
N PHE A 142 -10.03 -7.38 12.27
CA PHE A 142 -11.39 -6.94 12.60
C PHE A 142 -12.32 -8.13 12.86
N ILE A 143 -12.33 -9.12 11.97
CA ILE A 143 -13.15 -10.32 12.09
C ILE A 143 -12.80 -11.13 13.34
N GLU A 144 -11.51 -11.28 13.67
CA GLU A 144 -11.08 -11.99 14.88
C GLU A 144 -11.52 -11.26 16.15
N TYR A 145 -11.47 -9.92 16.18
CA TYR A 145 -12.05 -9.15 17.28
C TYR A 145 -13.58 -9.31 17.35
N THR A 146 -14.27 -9.37 16.21
CA THR A 146 -15.72 -9.58 16.18
C THR A 146 -16.10 -10.95 16.75
N LYS A 147 -15.37 -12.02 16.37
CA LYS A 147 -15.53 -13.36 16.96
C LYS A 147 -15.27 -13.36 18.47
N LYS A 148 -14.28 -12.58 18.93
CA LYS A 148 -14.00 -12.42 20.35
C LYS A 148 -15.16 -11.76 21.09
N VAL A 149 -15.73 -10.67 20.54
CA VAL A 149 -16.93 -10.03 21.09
C VAL A 149 -18.09 -11.03 21.16
N HIS A 150 -18.38 -11.75 20.06
CA HIS A 150 -19.42 -12.78 20.04
C HIS A 150 -19.24 -13.83 21.14
N THR A 151 -18.01 -14.35 21.27
CA THR A 151 -17.69 -15.34 22.31
C THR A 151 -17.96 -14.79 23.72
N ILE A 152 -17.57 -13.53 23.97
CA ILE A 152 -17.82 -12.87 25.27
C ILE A 152 -19.32 -12.71 25.51
N SER A 153 -20.08 -12.22 24.51
CA SER A 153 -21.52 -11.97 24.61
C SER A 153 -22.30 -13.25 24.94
N VAL A 154 -22.03 -14.35 24.22
CA VAL A 154 -22.69 -15.65 24.43
C VAL A 154 -22.36 -16.21 25.82
N HIS A 155 -21.10 -16.15 26.26
CA HIS A 155 -20.70 -16.73 27.55
C HIS A 155 -21.24 -15.92 28.75
N GLN A 156 -21.51 -14.62 28.61
CA GLN A 156 -22.17 -13.85 29.67
C GLN A 156 -23.60 -14.33 29.95
N GLU A 157 -24.31 -14.81 28.93
CA GLU A 157 -25.68 -15.32 29.08
C GLU A 157 -25.72 -16.65 29.85
N GLU A 158 -24.79 -17.57 29.56
CA GLU A 158 -24.66 -18.85 30.26
C GLU A 158 -24.30 -18.67 31.76
N ILE A 159 -23.55 -17.61 32.09
CA ILE A 159 -23.16 -17.28 33.48
C ILE A 159 -24.35 -16.76 34.29
N ASN A 160 -25.17 -15.88 33.70
CA ASN A 160 -26.40 -15.38 34.33
C ASN A 160 -27.40 -16.51 34.64
N ASN A 161 -27.30 -17.64 33.92
CA ASN A 161 -28.14 -18.82 34.11
C ASN A 161 -27.61 -19.87 35.12
N GLY A 162 -26.54 -19.58 35.89
CA GLY A 162 -26.26 -20.31 37.13
C GLY A 162 -24.85 -20.89 37.33
N THR A 163 -23.86 -20.50 36.53
CA THR A 163 -22.47 -20.95 36.71
C THR A 163 -21.53 -19.76 36.92
N GLN A 164 -20.94 -19.65 38.12
CA GLN A 164 -19.98 -18.61 38.49
C GLN A 164 -18.69 -18.77 37.66
N PHE A 165 -18.64 -18.16 36.48
CA PHE A 165 -17.41 -17.91 35.76
C PHE A 165 -16.93 -16.50 36.06
N ARG A 166 -15.62 -16.35 36.29
CA ARG A 166 -14.97 -15.07 36.59
C ARG A 166 -14.96 -14.26 35.29
N GLY A 167 -15.72 -13.18 35.26
CA GLY A 167 -16.16 -12.47 34.06
C GLY A 167 -15.04 -11.97 33.15
N LEU A 168 -15.28 -12.13 31.84
CA LEU A 168 -14.83 -11.16 30.85
C LEU A 168 -15.72 -9.93 31.05
N ASP A 169 -15.08 -8.84 31.46
CA ASP A 169 -15.71 -7.61 31.93
C ASP A 169 -16.28 -6.82 30.73
N GLU A 170 -17.26 -5.94 30.94
CA GLU A 170 -17.73 -5.00 29.90
C GLU A 170 -16.54 -4.24 29.28
N THR A 171 -15.53 -3.96 30.11
CA THR A 171 -14.21 -3.44 29.73
C THR A 171 -13.54 -4.20 28.57
N ASP A 172 -13.72 -5.52 28.45
CA ASP A 172 -13.10 -6.32 27.37
C ASP A 172 -13.82 -6.12 26.03
N ILE A 173 -15.14 -5.92 26.04
CA ILE A 173 -15.94 -5.62 24.83
C ILE A 173 -15.60 -4.21 24.34
N GLU A 174 -15.57 -3.22 25.23
CA GLU A 174 -15.17 -1.85 24.91
C GLU A 174 -13.76 -1.79 24.30
N GLN A 175 -12.81 -2.57 24.83
CA GLN A 175 -11.47 -2.67 24.25
C GLN A 175 -11.50 -3.24 22.83
N CYS A 176 -12.34 -4.25 22.56
CA CYS A 176 -12.49 -4.82 21.22
C CYS A 176 -13.06 -3.78 20.26
N PHE A 177 -14.13 -3.05 20.63
CA PHE A 177 -14.66 -1.95 19.82
C PHE A 177 -13.62 -0.86 19.58
N GLY A 178 -12.86 -0.48 20.60
CA GLY A 178 -11.77 0.50 20.46
C GLY A 178 -10.69 0.08 19.47
N VAL A 179 -10.44 -1.22 19.30
CA VAL A 179 -9.52 -1.73 18.25
C VAL A 179 -10.20 -1.75 16.89
N MET A 180 -11.45 -2.20 16.80
CA MET A 180 -12.24 -2.20 15.56
C MET A 180 -12.33 -0.78 14.95
N TYR A 181 -12.58 0.23 15.78
CA TYR A 181 -12.59 1.64 15.41
C TYR A 181 -11.27 2.11 14.79
N LYS A 182 -10.13 1.71 15.38
CA LYS A 182 -8.80 2.06 14.84
C LYS A 182 -8.55 1.37 13.50
N ILE A 183 -9.03 0.14 13.35
CA ILE A 183 -8.91 -0.61 12.10
C ILE A 183 -9.70 0.07 10.99
N THR A 184 -10.97 0.41 11.22
CA THR A 184 -11.82 1.09 10.22
C THR A 184 -11.22 2.43 9.81
N GLU A 185 -10.77 3.25 10.78
CA GLU A 185 -10.08 4.51 10.50
C GLU A 185 -8.81 4.31 9.65
N TYR A 186 -8.04 3.26 9.91
CA TYR A 186 -6.84 2.96 9.15
C TYR A 186 -7.16 2.50 7.72
N ILE A 187 -8.19 1.66 7.54
CA ILE A 187 -8.68 1.23 6.22
C ILE A 187 -9.15 2.45 5.42
N SER A 188 -9.96 3.34 6.00
CA SER A 188 -10.42 4.55 5.31
C SER A 188 -9.24 5.45 4.88
N ARG A 189 -8.18 5.56 5.71
CA ARG A 189 -6.95 6.28 5.33
C ARG A 189 -6.20 5.60 4.19
N LEU A 190 -6.08 4.27 4.19
CA LEU A 190 -5.47 3.54 3.07
C LEU A 190 -6.27 3.74 1.77
N ASN A 191 -7.59 3.74 1.86
CA ASN A 191 -8.50 4.00 0.74
C ASN A 191 -8.32 5.40 0.17
N HIS A 192 -8.10 6.40 1.04
CA HIS A 192 -7.78 7.77 0.61
C HIS A 192 -6.44 7.81 -0.14
N ARG A 193 -5.38 7.19 0.42
CA ARG A 193 -4.05 7.12 -0.22
C ARG A 193 -4.09 6.44 -1.58
N LEU A 194 -4.91 5.40 -1.73
CA LEU A 194 -5.11 4.72 -3.01
C LEU A 194 -5.68 5.68 -4.07
N SER A 195 -6.63 6.54 -3.67
CA SER A 195 -7.18 7.58 -4.55
C SER A 195 -6.19 8.70 -4.84
N ASP A 196 -5.48 9.21 -3.84
CA ASP A 196 -4.44 10.23 -4.02
C ASP A 196 -3.38 9.79 -5.02
N TYR A 197 -2.92 8.54 -4.88
CA TYR A 197 -1.92 7.99 -5.79
C TYR A 197 -2.46 7.90 -7.22
N TYR A 198 -3.73 7.49 -7.42
CA TYR A 198 -4.36 7.52 -8.74
C TYR A 198 -4.41 8.93 -9.33
N GLU A 199 -4.80 9.93 -8.54
CA GLU A 199 -4.85 11.33 -8.99
C GLU A 199 -3.47 11.89 -9.35
N GLU A 200 -2.44 11.54 -8.60
CA GLU A 200 -1.06 11.92 -8.88
C GLU A 200 -0.58 11.38 -10.23
N ILE A 201 -0.91 10.12 -10.54
CA ILE A 201 -0.43 9.47 -11.76
C ILE A 201 -1.37 9.64 -12.97
N ALA A 202 -2.64 9.98 -12.76
CA ALA A 202 -3.65 10.13 -13.81
C ALA A 202 -3.26 11.09 -14.96
N PRO A 203 -2.59 12.25 -14.73
CA PRO A 203 -2.18 13.15 -15.81
C PRO A 203 -1.31 12.48 -16.88
N PHE A 204 -0.57 11.46 -16.50
CA PHE A 204 0.35 10.77 -17.38
C PHE A 204 -0.30 9.66 -18.21
N LYS A 205 -1.57 9.32 -17.92
CA LYS A 205 -2.37 8.37 -18.72
C LYS A 205 -2.69 8.93 -20.12
N ARG A 206 -2.67 10.27 -20.29
CA ARG A 206 -3.05 10.95 -21.56
C ARG A 206 -1.93 11.03 -22.60
N HIS A 207 -0.73 10.53 -22.29
CA HIS A 207 0.44 10.63 -23.18
C HIS A 207 0.83 9.29 -23.83
N TYR A 208 -0.07 8.31 -23.79
CA TYR A 208 0.01 7.06 -24.55
C TYR A 208 -1.19 6.94 -25.49
#